data_AF-A0A7Y8L5H2-F1
#
_entry.id   AF-A0A7Y8L5H2-F1
#
_cell.length_a   1.000
_cell.length_b   1.000
_cell.length_c   1.000
_cell.angle_alpha   90.00
_cell.angle_beta   90.00
_cell.angle_gamma   90.00
#
_symmetry.space_group_name_H-M   'P 1'
#
loop_
_entity.id
_entity.type
_entity.pdbx_description
1 polymer ?
#
loop_
_entity_poly.entity_id
_entity_poly.type
_entity_poly.pdbx_seq_one_letter_code
_entity_poly.pdbx_strand_id
1 'polypeptide(L)'
;PINTRFKHEELEYILRQSDSSALILQDRLPKADFLDMLERVCPELPAFPPGNLRSSRLPALKTVIAVSSRKIPGAYSYGDLFQMGREIDLKPIEEAVRPPQKVSILYTSGSTAFPKGVMLTHNNIL
;
A
#
# COMPACT_ATOMS: atom_id res chain seq x y z
N PRO A 1 -4.50 2.79 -5.73
CA PRO A 1 -5.05 3.76 -4.77
C PRO A 1 -6.33 3.17 -4.14
N ILE A 2 -6.52 3.38 -2.84
CA ILE A 2 -7.59 2.74 -2.05
C ILE A 2 -8.53 3.86 -1.54
N ASN A 3 -9.84 3.63 -1.61
CA ASN A 3 -10.89 4.57 -1.19
C ASN A 3 -10.89 4.73 0.35
N THR A 4 -11.01 5.95 0.83
CA THR A 4 -11.00 6.26 2.26
C THR A 4 -12.27 5.82 3.00
N ARG A 5 -13.27 5.26 2.30
CA ARG A 5 -14.52 4.73 2.87
C ARG A 5 -14.51 3.21 3.10
N PHE A 6 -13.42 2.51 2.81
CA PHE A 6 -13.38 1.06 2.88
C PHE A 6 -13.56 0.52 4.31
N LYS A 7 -14.20 -0.65 4.43
CA LYS A 7 -14.25 -1.44 5.67
C LYS A 7 -13.01 -2.33 5.79
N HIS A 8 -12.74 -2.85 6.99
CA HIS A 8 -11.55 -3.68 7.27
C HIS A 8 -11.41 -4.91 6.34
N GLU A 9 -12.52 -5.56 6.00
CA GLU A 9 -12.56 -6.73 5.11
C GLU A 9 -12.06 -6.39 3.70
N GLU A 10 -12.39 -5.19 3.22
CA GLU A 10 -12.03 -4.76 1.88
C GLU A 10 -10.54 -4.43 1.78
N LEU A 11 -9.94 -3.90 2.86
CA LEU A 11 -8.49 -3.66 2.91
C LEU A 11 -7.70 -4.96 2.82
N GLU A 12 -8.02 -5.96 3.66
CA GLU A 12 -7.34 -7.26 3.61
C GLU A 12 -7.51 -7.93 2.25
N TYR A 13 -8.74 -7.96 1.72
CA TYR A 13 -9.02 -8.54 0.42
C TYR A 13 -8.19 -7.89 -0.69
N ILE A 14 -8.16 -6.54 -0.75
CA ILE A 14 -7.39 -5.81 -1.76
C ILE A 14 -5.90 -6.12 -1.62
N LEU A 15 -5.34 -6.01 -0.41
CA LEU A 15 -3.91 -6.25 -0.20
C LEU A 15 -3.48 -7.67 -0.56
N ARG A 16 -4.33 -8.67 -0.29
CA ARG A 16 -4.08 -10.06 -0.69
C ARG A 16 -4.23 -10.26 -2.18
N GLN A 17 -5.26 -9.69 -2.81
CA GLN A 17 -5.54 -9.94 -4.22
C GLN A 17 -4.54 -9.22 -5.14
N SER A 18 -4.00 -8.08 -4.73
CA SER A 18 -2.98 -7.35 -5.49
C SER A 18 -1.55 -7.80 -5.22
N ASP A 19 -1.32 -8.75 -4.30
CA ASP A 19 0.02 -9.11 -3.80
C ASP A 19 0.85 -7.88 -3.39
N SER A 20 0.21 -6.91 -2.74
CA SER A 20 0.87 -5.64 -2.38
C SER A 20 2.05 -5.87 -1.44
N SER A 21 3.24 -5.47 -1.87
CA SER A 21 4.46 -5.56 -1.07
C SER A 21 4.68 -4.36 -0.14
N ALA A 22 4.06 -3.23 -0.46
CA ALA A 22 4.10 -2.02 0.33
C ALA A 22 2.72 -1.38 0.47
N LEU A 23 2.44 -0.79 1.63
CA LEU A 23 1.23 -0.02 1.92
C LEU A 23 1.63 1.37 2.41
N ILE A 24 1.18 2.41 1.70
CA ILE A 24 1.21 3.79 2.21
C ILE A 24 -0.17 4.10 2.78
N LEU A 25 -0.23 4.47 4.05
CA LEU A 25 -1.48 4.85 4.71
C LEU A 25 -1.35 6.18 5.45
N GLN A 26 -2.45 6.94 5.48
CA GLN A 26 -2.64 8.01 6.44
C GLN A 26 -3.10 7.39 7.76
N ASP A 27 -2.56 7.78 8.90
CA ASP A 27 -2.99 7.22 10.19
C ASP A 27 -4.48 7.48 10.49
N ARG A 28 -4.90 8.75 10.42
CA ARG A 28 -6.26 9.19 10.74
C ARG A 28 -6.74 10.23 9.74
N LEU A 29 -7.95 10.01 9.24
CA LEU A 29 -8.76 11.02 8.56
C LEU A 29 -9.99 11.36 9.44
N PRO A 30 -10.67 12.49 9.22
CA PRO A 30 -11.79 12.92 10.06
C PRO A 30 -12.92 11.89 10.24
N LYS A 31 -13.03 10.91 9.33
CA LYS A 31 -14.08 9.87 9.35
C LYS A 31 -13.54 8.43 9.41
N ALA A 32 -12.22 8.23 9.50
CA ALA A 32 -11.62 6.90 9.44
C ALA A 32 -10.26 6.85 10.15
N ASP A 33 -10.04 5.80 10.94
CA ASP A 33 -8.74 5.46 11.54
C ASP A 33 -8.17 4.26 10.79
N PHE A 34 -7.29 4.50 9.81
CA PHE A 34 -6.74 3.42 8.98
C PHE A 34 -5.65 2.65 9.70
N LEU A 35 -5.02 3.27 10.70
CA LEU A 35 -4.07 2.57 11.53
C LEU A 35 -4.77 1.50 12.37
N ASP A 36 -5.89 1.83 13.03
CA ASP A 36 -6.71 0.83 13.75
C ASP A 36 -7.16 -0.29 12.80
N MET A 37 -7.58 0.05 11.58
CA MET A 37 -7.96 -0.94 10.58
C MET A 37 -6.80 -1.86 10.21
N LEU A 38 -5.60 -1.31 10.00
CA LEU A 38 -4.41 -2.08 9.68
C LEU A 38 -3.98 -2.95 10.86
N GLU A 39 -4.02 -2.45 12.10
CA GLU A 39 -3.68 -3.21 13.31
C GLU A 39 -4.63 -4.40 13.52
N ARG A 40 -5.89 -4.30 13.14
CA ARG A 40 -6.84 -5.44 13.15
C ARG A 40 -6.52 -6.50 12.08
N VAL A 41 -6.02 -6.08 10.92
CA VAL A 41 -5.68 -6.99 9.81
C VAL A 41 -4.30 -7.60 10.02
N CYS A 42 -3.35 -6.82 10.53
CA CYS A 42 -1.95 -7.16 10.72
C CYS A 42 -1.46 -6.69 12.11
N PRO A 43 -1.87 -7.37 13.19
CA PRO A 43 -1.45 -7.03 14.54
C PRO A 43 0.05 -7.25 14.78
N GLU A 44 0.74 -7.96 13.89
CA GLU A 44 2.17 -8.25 14.00
C GLU A 44 3.06 -7.05 13.60
N LEU A 45 2.50 -6.00 13.01
CA LEU A 45 3.23 -4.80 12.56
C LEU A 45 4.26 -4.27 13.59
N PRO A 46 3.89 -3.98 14.84
CA PRO A 46 4.83 -3.44 15.83
C PRO A 46 5.95 -4.41 16.23
N ALA A 47 5.83 -5.71 15.96
CA ALA A 47 6.81 -6.71 16.34
C ALA A 47 8.02 -6.78 15.40
N PHE A 48 7.98 -6.11 14.25
CA PHE A 48 9.05 -6.12 13.25
C PHE A 48 9.60 -4.71 13.01
N PRO A 49 10.89 -4.57 12.64
CA PRO A 49 11.41 -3.29 12.19
C PRO A 49 10.80 -2.90 10.83
N PRO A 50 10.71 -1.60 10.50
CA PRO A 50 10.22 -1.12 9.22
C PRO A 50 10.87 -1.85 8.02
N GLY A 51 10.04 -2.26 7.05
CA GLY A 51 10.47 -2.98 5.85
C GLY A 51 10.67 -4.49 6.01
N ASN A 52 10.51 -5.04 7.22
CA ASN A 52 10.67 -6.47 7.51
C ASN A 52 9.38 -7.12 8.03
N LEU A 53 8.22 -6.58 7.67
CA LEU A 53 6.94 -7.12 8.13
C LEU A 53 6.77 -8.58 7.71
N ARG A 54 6.34 -9.40 8.66
CA ARG A 54 5.93 -10.80 8.42
C ARG A 54 4.53 -10.99 8.99
N SER A 55 3.53 -10.88 8.12
CA SER A 55 2.15 -11.19 8.45
C SER A 55 1.74 -12.52 7.84
N SER A 56 1.07 -13.36 8.63
CA SER A 56 0.49 -14.61 8.13
C SER A 56 -0.71 -14.36 7.21
N ARG A 57 -1.49 -13.29 7.47
CA ARG A 57 -2.65 -12.88 6.67
C ARG A 57 -2.26 -12.14 5.40
N LEU A 58 -1.19 -11.35 5.46
CA LEU A 58 -0.68 -10.55 4.35
C LEU A 58 0.77 -10.94 4.01
N PRO A 59 1.02 -12.15 3.48
CA PRO A 59 2.38 -12.66 3.29
C PRO A 59 3.20 -11.83 2.30
N ALA A 60 2.55 -11.20 1.31
CA ALA A 60 3.22 -10.32 0.35
C ALA A 60 3.65 -8.97 0.96
N LEU A 61 2.90 -8.45 1.95
CA LEU A 61 3.14 -7.14 2.53
C LEU A 61 4.38 -7.13 3.42
N LYS A 62 5.41 -6.37 3.02
CA LYS A 62 6.69 -6.25 3.73
C LYS A 62 6.91 -4.88 4.35
N THR A 63 6.33 -3.86 3.74
CA THR A 63 6.60 -2.47 4.11
C THR A 63 5.30 -1.72 4.36
N VAL A 64 5.26 -1.01 5.49
CA VAL A 64 4.21 -0.06 5.81
C VAL A 64 4.85 1.32 5.92
N ILE A 65 4.26 2.31 5.25
CA ILE A 65 4.68 3.71 5.30
C ILE A 65 3.51 4.54 5.85
N ALA A 66 3.73 5.16 7.00
CA ALA A 66 2.75 5.99 7.67
C ALA A 66 2.94 7.47 7.30
N VAL A 67 1.90 8.06 6.72
CA VAL A 67 1.72 9.51 6.62
C VAL A 67 1.04 9.96 7.90
N SER A 68 1.85 10.35 8.89
CA SER A 68 1.41 10.70 10.23
C SER A 68 2.39 11.68 10.88
N SER A 69 1.90 12.47 11.84
CA SER A 69 2.75 13.30 12.72
C SER A 69 3.41 12.49 13.84
N ARG A 70 2.93 11.28 14.13
CA ARG A 70 3.49 10.36 15.13
C ARG A 70 4.30 9.25 14.47
N LYS A 71 5.30 8.74 15.19
CA LYS A 71 5.99 7.51 14.80
C LYS A 71 5.08 6.31 15.05
N ILE A 72 4.98 5.44 14.06
CA ILE A 72 4.24 4.19 14.15
C ILE A 72 5.24 3.03 14.24
N PRO A 73 5.23 2.23 15.31
CA PRO A 73 6.12 1.08 15.41
C PRO A 73 5.96 0.12 14.23
N GLY A 74 7.08 -0.31 13.65
CA GLY A 74 7.11 -1.21 12.50
C GLY A 74 6.81 -0.59 11.14
N ALA A 75 6.53 0.72 11.07
CA ALA A 75 6.35 1.44 9.81
C ALA A 75 7.44 2.51 9.59
N TYR A 76 7.76 2.79 8.33
CA TYR A 76 8.52 4.00 7.97
C TYR A 76 7.60 5.21 8.11
N SER A 77 8.15 6.35 8.53
CA SER A 77 7.46 7.62 8.32
C SER A 77 7.57 8.05 6.86
N TYR A 78 6.61 8.84 6.38
CA TYR A 78 6.68 9.40 5.02
C TYR A 78 7.95 10.24 4.80
N GLY A 79 8.45 10.91 5.85
CA GLY A 79 9.71 11.65 5.80
C GLY A 79 10.95 10.79 5.58
N ASP A 80 10.96 9.55 6.09
CA ASP A 80 12.09 8.62 5.92
C ASP A 80 12.31 8.30 4.44
N LEU A 81 11.24 8.20 3.64
CA LEU A 81 11.33 7.91 2.21
C LEU A 81 12.13 8.97 1.45
N PHE A 82 11.96 10.26 1.80
CA PHE A 82 12.70 11.33 1.15
C PHE A 82 14.20 11.26 1.45
N GLN A 83 14.58 10.79 2.64
CA GLN A 83 15.98 10.61 3.00
C GLN A 83 16.57 9.39 2.30
N MET A 84 15.84 8.27 2.30
CA MET A 84 16.25 7.03 1.63
C MET A 84 16.40 7.21 0.11
N GLY A 85 15.56 8.06 -0.50
CA GLY A 85 15.56 8.29 -1.94
C GLY A 85 16.62 9.26 -2.47
N ARG A 86 17.37 9.97 -1.61
CA ARG A 86 18.24 11.09 -2.05
C ARG A 86 19.33 10.68 -3.04
N GLU A 87 19.85 9.49 -2.90
CA GLU A 87 21.02 9.01 -3.64
C GLU A 87 20.68 7.88 -4.62
N ILE A 88 19.38 7.64 -4.86
CA ILE A 88 18.94 6.60 -5.79
C ILE A 88 19.00 7.13 -7.23
N ASP A 89 19.81 6.48 -8.07
CA ASP A 89 19.79 6.72 -9.52
C ASP A 89 18.58 6.00 -10.15
N LEU A 90 17.65 6.77 -10.71
CA LEU A 90 16.43 6.26 -11.33
C LEU A 90 16.61 5.92 -12.82
N LYS A 91 17.72 6.33 -13.47
CA LYS A 91 17.93 6.11 -14.92
C LYS A 91 17.73 4.66 -15.35
N PRO A 92 18.26 3.64 -14.65
CA PRO A 92 18.06 2.25 -15.08
C PRO A 92 16.58 1.83 -15.08
N ILE A 93 15.78 2.38 -14.17
CA ILE A 93 14.35 2.11 -14.08
C ILE A 93 13.62 2.83 -15.22
N GLU A 94 13.92 4.11 -15.44
CA GLU A 94 13.34 4.92 -16.51
C GLU A 94 13.57 4.29 -17.89
N GLU A 95 14.79 3.82 -18.14
CA GLU A 95 15.17 3.14 -19.39
C GLU A 95 14.50 1.77 -19.57
N ALA A 96 14.03 1.15 -18.49
CA ALA A 96 13.35 -0.15 -18.52
C ALA A 96 11.82 -0.03 -18.70
N VAL A 97 11.22 1.14 -18.46
CA VAL A 97 9.77 1.36 -18.59
C VAL A 97 9.33 1.21 -20.04
N ARG A 98 8.25 0.47 -20.28
CA ARG A 98 7.63 0.29 -21.60
C ARG A 98 6.15 0.64 -21.54
N PRO A 99 5.59 1.34 -22.55
CA PRO A 99 4.19 1.78 -22.49
C PRO A 99 3.12 0.68 -22.26
N PRO A 100 3.30 -0.57 -22.75
CA PRO A 100 2.36 -1.67 -22.48
C PRO A 100 2.46 -2.28 -21.07
N GLN A 101 3.44 -1.91 -20.25
CA GLN A 101 3.57 -2.44 -18.89
C GLN A 101 2.44 -1.92 -18.01
N LYS A 102 1.96 -2.80 -17.12
CA LYS A 102 0.96 -2.47 -16.11
C LYS A 102 1.58 -1.56 -15.05
N VAL A 103 0.91 -0.47 -14.73
CA VAL A 103 1.38 0.57 -13.79
C VAL A 103 0.42 0.79 -12.63
N SER A 104 -0.86 0.43 -12.79
CA SER A 104 -1.86 0.63 -11.74
C SER A 104 -2.90 -0.48 -11.74
N ILE A 105 -3.41 -0.78 -10.55
CA ILE A 105 -4.60 -1.61 -10.32
C ILE A 105 -5.64 -0.72 -9.63
N LEU A 106 -6.78 -0.51 -10.29
CA LEU A 106 -7.91 0.23 -9.73
C LEU A 106 -9.04 -0.72 -9.37
N TYR A 107 -9.36 -0.78 -8.08
CA TYR A 107 -10.48 -1.58 -7.61
C TYR A 107 -11.80 -0.84 -7.79
N THR A 108 -12.77 -1.50 -8.39
CA THR A 108 -14.14 -0.99 -8.55
C THR A 108 -15.12 -1.85 -7.75
N SER A 109 -16.12 -1.20 -7.15
CA SER A 109 -17.23 -1.90 -6.50
C SER A 109 -18.11 -2.54 -7.58
N GLY A 110 -18.06 -3.86 -7.72
CA GLY A 110 -18.99 -4.59 -8.56
C GLY A 110 -20.39 -4.61 -7.94
N SER A 111 -21.43 -4.66 -8.77
CA SER A 111 -22.83 -4.73 -8.30
C SER A 111 -23.21 -6.06 -7.64
N THR A 112 -22.37 -7.10 -7.73
CA THR A 112 -22.72 -8.47 -7.33
C THR A 112 -21.62 -9.26 -6.60
N ALA A 113 -20.44 -8.70 -6.35
CA ALA A 113 -19.32 -9.43 -5.71
C ALA A 113 -18.22 -8.51 -5.15
N PHE A 114 -17.22 -9.12 -4.50
CA PHE A 114 -15.97 -8.49 -4.06
C PHE A 114 -15.35 -7.57 -5.14
N PRO A 115 -14.63 -6.49 -4.74
CA PRO A 115 -14.03 -5.56 -5.69
C PRO A 115 -13.15 -6.23 -6.74
N LYS A 116 -13.20 -5.73 -7.98
CA LYS A 116 -12.38 -6.24 -9.09
C LYS A 116 -11.26 -5.26 -9.41
N GLY A 117 -10.02 -5.77 -9.50
CA GLY A 117 -8.84 -4.98 -9.86
C GLY A 117 -8.71 -4.80 -11.37
N VAL A 118 -9.01 -3.60 -11.87
CA VAL A 118 -8.77 -3.21 -13.26
C VAL A 118 -7.30 -2.86 -13.44
N MET A 119 -6.59 -3.63 -14.27
CA MET A 119 -5.18 -3.39 -14.58
C MET A 119 -5.05 -2.35 -15.69
N LEU A 120 -4.26 -1.32 -15.44
CA LEU A 120 -4.00 -0.24 -16.37
C LEU A 120 -2.53 -0.23 -16.79
N THR A 121 -2.29 0.00 -18.08
CA THR A 121 -0.96 0.23 -18.65
C THR A 121 -0.68 1.72 -18.79
N HIS A 122 0.58 2.12 -18.99
CA HIS A 122 0.92 3.53 -19.25
C HIS A 122 0.12 4.10 -20.43
N ASN A 123 -0.01 3.33 -21.53
CA ASN A 123 -0.79 3.71 -22.72
C ASN A 123 -2.27 4.00 -22.47
N ASN A 124 -2.85 3.52 -21.35
CA ASN A 124 -4.27 3.72 -21.07
C ASN A 124 -4.52 4.94 -20.18
N ILE A 125 -3.48 5.55 -19.61
CA ILE A 125 -3.59 6.64 -18.64
C ILE A 125 -2.82 7.91 -19.03
N LEU A 126 -1.92 7.83 -20.01
CA LEU A 126 -1.15 8.94 -20.58
C LEU A 126 -1.47 9.07 -22.08
#